data_AF-A0A8F5ZHK7-F1
#
_entry.id   AF-A0A8F5ZHK7-F1
#
_cell.length_a   1.000
_cell.length_b   1.000
_cell.length_c   1.000
_cell.angle_alpha   90.00
_cell.angle_beta   90.00
_cell.angle_gamma   90.00
#
_symmetry.space_group_name_H-M   'P 1'
#
loop_
_entity.id
_entity.type
_entity.pdbx_description
1 polymer ?
#
loop_
_entity_poly.entity_id
_entity_poly.type
_entity_poly.pdbx_seq_one_letter_code
_entity_poly.pdbx_strand_id
1 'polypeptide(L)'
;MKKNNEVKIPLEVIFLLACGVLMFVLGIVLLFVARGFLPYYQHGIYGLLLIICGLHLQILGKTPVRHTLRTWPVLAFGSIVTIIGFVSIFVPGILGDIPKILVIILYGVGGILLLLNIFLSNDMYQLWKTHGKKVYSHLIYRYATVYIITSFIVITTIIQIFLPKIIHIELFAVFFLLFGINLFYLAYNLQKPGQISTESTIPISHSCMSLRTVMEMQYGFFMLVSGSLLVLKSIGLIPFAYSAQMGTLVLLLGVQALVVGDMLTLQFDRNWLIILIGIIFVAFGTITIIVPDIFIIYLALFISLFNIMGGFYLLYHLLRPRSKSEKEVCKQEGNDILILIFLVLLAILTGILMILIGISLLIFDQIPVLNFAIILAFFGLTLFVLFYVRSIAEKKQLIG
;
A
#
# COMPACT_ATOMS: atom_id res chain seq x y z
N MET A 1 31.95 -3.24 -8.98
CA MET A 1 31.01 -3.45 -7.85
C MET A 1 30.18 -4.69 -8.15
N LYS A 2 30.12 -5.62 -7.20
CA LYS A 2 29.45 -6.93 -7.33
C LYS A 2 27.96 -6.68 -7.64
N LYS A 3 27.50 -7.14 -8.82
CA LYS A 3 26.09 -7.10 -9.23
C LYS A 3 25.33 -8.00 -8.26
N ASN A 4 24.78 -7.42 -7.19
CA ASN A 4 24.02 -8.15 -6.19
C ASN A 4 22.80 -8.79 -6.88
N ASN A 5 22.51 -10.03 -6.51
CA ASN A 5 21.44 -10.84 -7.06
C ASN A 5 20.09 -10.12 -6.92
N GLU A 6 19.59 -9.54 -8.01
CA GLU A 6 18.19 -9.12 -8.11
C GLU A 6 17.31 -10.34 -7.86
N VAL A 7 16.57 -10.33 -6.76
CA VAL A 7 15.74 -11.48 -6.38
C VAL A 7 14.48 -11.44 -7.21
N LYS A 8 14.35 -12.31 -8.23
CA LYS A 8 13.16 -12.42 -9.10
C LYS A 8 12.04 -13.26 -8.46
N ILE A 9 11.38 -12.69 -7.47
CA ILE A 9 10.12 -13.18 -6.89
C ILE A 9 8.93 -12.55 -7.64
N PRO A 10 7.89 -13.32 -8.01
CA PRO A 10 6.68 -12.76 -8.61
C PRO A 10 6.03 -11.69 -7.72
N LEU A 11 5.48 -10.64 -8.35
CA LEU A 11 4.84 -9.53 -7.64
C LEU A 11 3.68 -10.01 -6.74
N GLU A 12 2.91 -10.97 -7.23
CA GLU A 12 1.77 -11.55 -6.50
C GLU A 12 2.23 -12.20 -5.19
N VAL A 13 3.36 -12.92 -5.21
CA VAL A 13 3.93 -13.60 -4.03
C VAL A 13 4.42 -12.59 -2.99
N ILE A 14 5.06 -11.51 -3.43
CA ILE A 14 5.55 -10.45 -2.54
C ILE A 14 4.39 -9.71 -1.88
N PHE A 15 3.37 -9.33 -2.65
CA PHE A 15 2.21 -8.64 -2.10
C PHE A 15 1.46 -9.55 -1.11
N LEU A 16 1.34 -10.84 -1.44
CA LEU A 16 0.77 -11.84 -0.55
C LEU A 16 1.57 -12.00 0.75
N LEU A 17 2.90 -11.94 0.67
CA LEU A 17 3.78 -11.90 1.83
C LEU A 17 3.51 -10.66 2.70
N ALA A 18 3.38 -9.48 2.10
CA ALA A 18 3.07 -8.24 2.81
C ALA A 18 1.73 -8.35 3.55
N CYS A 19 0.68 -8.84 2.89
CA CYS A 19 -0.61 -9.12 3.51
C CYS A 19 -0.51 -10.16 4.63
N GLY A 20 0.28 -11.23 4.42
CA GLY A 20 0.52 -12.27 5.41
C GLY A 20 1.15 -11.73 6.68
N VAL A 21 2.21 -10.92 6.54
CA VAL A 21 2.88 -10.23 7.66
C VAL A 21 1.88 -9.36 8.41
N LEU A 22 1.13 -8.52 7.69
CA LEU A 22 0.18 -7.63 8.30
C LEU A 22 -0.88 -8.36 9.12
N MET A 23 -1.50 -9.38 8.53
CA MET A 23 -2.58 -10.13 9.18
C MET A 23 -2.06 -10.95 10.36
N PHE A 24 -0.86 -11.52 10.23
CA PHE A 24 -0.20 -12.22 11.32
C PHE A 24 0.14 -11.29 12.49
N VAL A 25 0.75 -10.14 12.21
CA VAL A 25 1.10 -9.14 13.23
C VAL A 25 -0.15 -8.57 13.89
N LEU A 26 -1.19 -8.26 13.11
CA LEU A 26 -2.48 -7.83 13.60
C LEU A 26 -3.07 -8.86 14.58
N GLY A 27 -3.04 -10.14 14.22
CA GLY A 27 -3.50 -11.22 15.09
C GLY A 27 -2.70 -11.35 16.39
N ILE A 28 -1.37 -11.24 16.34
CA ILE A 28 -0.52 -11.21 17.54
C ILE A 28 -0.88 -10.04 18.44
N VAL A 29 -0.93 -8.83 17.90
CA VAL A 29 -1.23 -7.61 18.66
C VAL A 29 -2.60 -7.71 19.32
N LEU A 30 -3.60 -8.23 18.62
CA LEU A 30 -4.94 -8.40 19.16
C LEU A 30 -5.00 -9.41 20.33
N LEU A 31 -4.13 -10.43 20.37
CA LEU A 31 -4.03 -11.31 21.54
C LEU A 31 -3.52 -10.55 22.77
N PHE A 32 -2.53 -9.66 22.61
CA PHE A 32 -2.04 -8.83 23.71
C PHE A 32 -3.08 -7.82 24.18
N VAL A 33 -3.80 -7.21 23.24
CA VAL A 33 -4.94 -6.32 23.53
C VAL A 33 -6.04 -7.07 24.28
N ALA A 34 -6.40 -8.28 23.86
CA ALA A 34 -7.46 -9.07 24.49
C ALA A 34 -7.13 -9.43 25.96
N ARG A 35 -5.84 -9.61 26.26
CA ARG A 35 -5.35 -9.83 27.64
C ARG A 35 -5.24 -8.54 28.46
N GLY A 36 -5.57 -7.38 27.88
CA GLY A 36 -5.52 -6.08 28.54
C GLY A 36 -4.13 -5.46 28.65
N PHE A 37 -3.11 -6.01 27.96
CA PHE A 37 -1.74 -5.48 28.03
C PHE A 37 -1.51 -4.23 27.19
N LEU A 38 -2.31 -4.01 26.15
CA LEU A 38 -2.11 -2.92 25.18
C LEU A 38 -3.41 -2.14 24.93
N PRO A 39 -3.34 -0.82 24.68
CA PRO A 39 -4.49 -0.04 24.26
C PRO A 39 -4.99 -0.48 22.88
N TYR A 40 -6.30 -0.33 22.67
CA TYR A 40 -6.98 -0.83 21.47
C TYR A 40 -7.55 0.30 20.61
N TYR A 41 -7.02 0.46 19.39
CA TYR A 41 -7.58 1.37 18.39
C TYR A 41 -8.40 0.63 17.32
N GLN A 42 -9.71 0.49 17.57
CA GLN A 42 -10.62 -0.28 16.71
C GLN A 42 -10.74 0.27 15.28
N HIS A 43 -10.80 1.60 15.11
CA HIS A 43 -10.93 2.22 13.79
C HIS A 43 -9.70 1.95 12.90
N GLY A 44 -8.54 1.72 13.52
CA GLY A 44 -7.31 1.32 12.86
C GLY A 44 -7.44 0.01 12.08
N ILE A 45 -8.14 -1.00 12.62
CA ILE A 45 -8.30 -2.30 11.95
C ILE A 45 -9.00 -2.14 10.60
N TYR A 46 -10.21 -1.58 10.61
CA TYR A 46 -11.03 -1.51 9.39
C TYR A 46 -10.41 -0.59 8.36
N GLY A 47 -9.86 0.55 8.80
CA GLY A 47 -9.12 1.44 7.91
C GLY A 47 -7.92 0.75 7.28
N LEU A 48 -7.17 -0.05 8.05
CA LEU A 48 -6.02 -0.83 7.57
C LEU A 48 -6.44 -1.88 6.53
N LEU A 49 -7.51 -2.62 6.79
CA LEU A 49 -8.07 -3.59 5.84
C LEU A 49 -8.48 -2.92 4.53
N LEU A 50 -9.12 -1.74 4.60
CA LEU A 50 -9.48 -0.98 3.40
C LEU A 50 -8.25 -0.49 2.62
N ILE A 51 -7.22 0.01 3.29
CA ILE A 51 -5.97 0.44 2.64
C ILE A 51 -5.34 -0.72 1.87
N ILE A 52 -5.21 -1.89 2.50
CA ILE A 52 -4.62 -3.07 1.84
C ILE A 52 -5.48 -3.53 0.68
N CYS A 53 -6.80 -3.54 0.85
CA CYS A 53 -7.73 -3.92 -0.21
C CYS A 53 -7.62 -2.96 -1.41
N GLY A 54 -7.58 -1.65 -1.16
CA GLY A 54 -7.36 -0.62 -2.17
C GLY A 54 -6.02 -0.81 -2.89
N LEU A 55 -4.93 -1.02 -2.15
CA LEU A 55 -3.61 -1.33 -2.70
C LEU A 55 -3.62 -2.60 -3.56
N HIS A 56 -4.29 -3.66 -3.10
CA HIS A 56 -4.40 -4.91 -3.84
C HIS A 56 -5.10 -4.71 -5.19
N LEU A 57 -6.23 -3.99 -5.18
CA LEU A 57 -6.97 -3.66 -6.40
C LEU A 57 -6.13 -2.85 -7.40
N GLN A 58 -5.31 -1.93 -6.89
CA GLN A 58 -4.48 -1.07 -7.73
C GLN A 58 -3.24 -1.79 -8.30
N ILE A 59 -2.57 -2.63 -7.49
CA ILE A 59 -1.31 -3.31 -7.84
C ILE A 59 -1.57 -4.46 -8.80
N LEU A 60 -2.54 -5.32 -8.48
CA LEU A 60 -2.80 -6.53 -9.27
C LEU A 60 -3.73 -6.26 -10.45
N GLY A 61 -4.54 -5.20 -10.41
CA GLY A 61 -5.46 -4.82 -11.49
C GLY A 61 -6.54 -5.86 -11.81
N LYS A 62 -6.50 -7.02 -11.15
CA LYS A 62 -7.49 -8.09 -11.21
C LYS A 62 -8.55 -7.81 -10.17
N THR A 63 -9.79 -7.59 -10.58
CA THR A 63 -10.93 -7.65 -9.66
C THR A 63 -11.24 -9.12 -9.37
N PRO A 64 -11.79 -9.46 -8.19
CA PRO A 64 -12.18 -10.84 -7.84
C PRO A 64 -13.16 -11.52 -8.82
N VAL A 65 -13.66 -10.78 -9.82
CA VAL A 65 -14.73 -11.19 -10.75
C VAL A 65 -14.20 -11.57 -12.14
N ARG A 66 -13.02 -11.08 -12.58
CA ARG A 66 -12.54 -11.33 -13.95
C ARG A 66 -11.03 -11.16 -14.09
N HIS A 67 -10.37 -12.08 -14.79
CA HIS A 67 -8.99 -11.94 -15.27
C HIS A 67 -8.93 -10.87 -16.37
N THR A 68 -9.14 -9.61 -16.01
CA THR A 68 -9.00 -8.47 -16.92
C THR A 68 -7.78 -7.65 -16.57
N LEU A 69 -7.09 -7.19 -17.62
CA LEU A 69 -5.97 -6.26 -17.55
C LEU A 69 -6.32 -5.01 -16.72
N ARG A 70 -5.31 -4.39 -16.11
CA ARG A 70 -5.43 -3.20 -15.25
C ARG A 70 -6.16 -2.05 -15.97
N THR A 71 -7.42 -1.81 -15.60
CA THR A 71 -8.26 -0.74 -16.18
C THR A 71 -8.31 0.49 -15.26
N TRP A 72 -8.51 1.67 -15.86
CA TRP A 72 -8.68 2.95 -15.15
C TRP A 72 -9.78 2.93 -14.06
N PRO A 73 -10.98 2.36 -14.29
CA PRO A 73 -12.02 2.30 -13.25
C PRO A 73 -11.61 1.48 -12.03
N VAL A 74 -10.85 0.39 -12.20
CA VAL A 74 -10.37 -0.43 -11.06
C VAL A 74 -9.35 0.35 -10.22
N LEU A 75 -8.48 1.13 -10.86
CA LEU A 75 -7.54 2.03 -10.19
C LEU A 75 -8.26 3.16 -9.42
N ALA A 76 -9.26 3.78 -10.05
CA ALA A 76 -10.06 4.83 -9.43
C ALA A 76 -10.82 4.29 -8.21
N PHE A 77 -11.48 3.13 -8.36
CA PHE A 77 -12.20 2.48 -7.28
C PHE A 77 -11.25 2.09 -6.12
N GLY A 78 -10.12 1.46 -6.42
CA GLY A 78 -9.10 1.15 -5.40
C GLY A 78 -8.61 2.40 -4.67
N SER A 79 -8.42 3.52 -5.38
CA SER A 79 -8.01 4.79 -4.77
C SER A 79 -9.05 5.37 -3.82
N ILE A 80 -10.34 5.30 -4.19
CA ILE A 80 -11.44 5.73 -3.32
C ILE A 80 -11.46 4.88 -2.05
N VAL A 81 -11.32 3.56 -2.17
CA VAL A 81 -11.27 2.64 -1.03
C VAL A 81 -10.08 2.97 -0.11
N THR A 82 -8.89 3.22 -0.65
CA THR A 82 -7.72 3.61 0.16
C THR A 82 -7.95 4.95 0.87
N ILE A 83 -8.53 5.96 0.20
CA ILE A 83 -8.84 7.26 0.80
C ILE A 83 -9.81 7.12 1.98
N ILE A 84 -10.88 6.33 1.82
CA ILE A 84 -11.81 6.01 2.91
C ILE A 84 -11.07 5.32 4.06
N GLY A 85 -10.14 4.41 3.73
CA GLY A 85 -9.24 3.78 4.68
C GLY A 85 -8.41 4.80 5.48
N PHE A 86 -7.74 5.75 4.81
CA PHE A 86 -6.98 6.81 5.47
C PHE A 86 -7.84 7.66 6.40
N VAL A 87 -9.00 8.13 5.92
CA VAL A 87 -9.92 8.94 6.72
C VAL A 87 -10.39 8.15 7.95
N SER A 88 -10.70 6.86 7.80
CA SER A 88 -11.10 5.98 8.90
C SER A 88 -10.00 5.79 9.94
N ILE A 89 -8.72 5.77 9.55
CA ILE A 89 -7.59 5.64 10.49
C ILE A 89 -7.31 6.98 11.17
N PHE A 90 -7.38 8.10 10.45
CA PHE A 90 -6.91 9.38 10.99
C PHE A 90 -7.93 10.06 11.88
N VAL A 91 -9.22 9.90 11.57
CA VAL A 91 -10.31 10.61 12.25
C VAL A 91 -11.24 9.58 12.89
N PRO A 92 -11.03 9.22 14.17
CA PRO A 92 -11.88 8.25 14.84
C PRO A 92 -13.33 8.71 14.87
N GLY A 93 -14.26 7.82 14.53
CA GLY A 93 -15.70 8.04 14.62
C GLY A 93 -16.36 8.83 13.47
N ILE A 94 -15.63 9.56 12.62
CA ILE A 94 -16.25 10.45 11.61
C ILE A 94 -17.07 9.69 10.56
N LEU A 95 -16.63 8.49 10.19
CA LEU A 95 -17.28 7.66 9.18
C LEU A 95 -18.29 6.66 9.77
N GLY A 96 -18.47 6.63 11.10
CA GLY A 96 -19.32 5.65 11.76
C GLY A 96 -19.01 4.21 11.34
N ASP A 97 -20.01 3.51 10.82
CA ASP A 97 -19.91 2.12 10.36
C ASP A 97 -19.57 1.95 8.87
N ILE A 98 -19.40 3.04 8.10
CA ILE A 98 -19.05 2.98 6.67
C ILE A 98 -17.83 2.08 6.42
N PRO A 99 -16.73 2.15 7.19
CA PRO A 99 -15.56 1.29 6.95
C PRO A 99 -15.88 -0.19 7.14
N LYS A 100 -16.72 -0.53 8.12
CA LYS A 100 -17.13 -1.91 8.40
C LYS A 100 -18.00 -2.46 7.27
N ILE A 101 -18.97 -1.67 6.81
CA ILE A 101 -19.84 -2.03 5.67
C ILE A 101 -19.00 -2.25 4.42
N LEU A 102 -18.04 -1.37 4.16
CA LEU A 102 -17.17 -1.48 3.00
C LEU A 102 -16.27 -2.73 3.08
N VAL A 103 -15.74 -3.07 4.26
CA VAL A 103 -15.03 -4.34 4.50
C VAL A 103 -15.95 -5.54 4.23
N ILE A 104 -17.19 -5.53 4.71
CA ILE A 104 -18.18 -6.60 4.45
C ILE A 104 -18.43 -6.76 2.96
N ILE A 105 -18.63 -5.67 2.22
CA ILE A 105 -18.88 -5.73 0.78
C ILE A 105 -17.62 -6.22 0.05
N LEU A 106 -16.47 -5.61 0.29
CA LEU A 106 -15.25 -5.90 -0.46
C LEU A 106 -14.69 -7.31 -0.16
N TYR A 107 -14.58 -7.67 1.11
CA TYR A 107 -14.09 -9.00 1.50
C TYR A 107 -15.17 -10.08 1.35
N GLY A 108 -16.44 -9.74 1.57
CA GLY A 108 -17.56 -10.69 1.46
C GLY A 108 -17.93 -11.00 0.02
N VAL A 109 -18.29 -9.99 -0.78
CA VAL A 109 -18.63 -10.19 -2.20
C VAL A 109 -17.43 -10.69 -2.97
N GLY A 110 -16.23 -10.15 -2.69
CA GLY A 110 -14.99 -10.65 -3.28
C GLY A 110 -14.71 -12.11 -2.95
N GLY A 111 -14.85 -12.51 -1.67
CA GLY A 111 -14.65 -13.89 -1.23
C GLY A 111 -15.67 -14.87 -1.81
N ILE A 112 -16.95 -14.49 -1.85
CA ILE A 112 -18.03 -15.32 -2.40
C ILE A 112 -17.89 -15.49 -3.91
N LEU A 113 -17.58 -14.42 -4.65
CA LEU A 113 -17.41 -14.48 -6.11
C LEU A 113 -16.18 -15.32 -6.50
N LEU A 114 -15.09 -15.21 -5.76
CA LEU A 114 -13.91 -16.05 -5.98
C LEU A 114 -14.17 -17.53 -5.65
N LEU A 115 -14.94 -17.80 -4.59
CA LEU A 115 -15.35 -19.15 -4.23
C LEU A 115 -16.25 -19.75 -5.31
N LEU A 116 -17.24 -18.99 -5.81
CA LEU A 116 -18.07 -19.37 -6.96
C LEU A 116 -17.24 -19.62 -8.22
N ASN A 117 -16.24 -18.78 -8.50
CA ASN A 117 -15.39 -18.92 -9.68
C ASN A 117 -14.52 -20.20 -9.63
N ILE A 118 -14.13 -20.67 -8.44
CA ILE A 118 -13.45 -21.96 -8.27
C ILE A 118 -14.39 -23.13 -8.60
N PHE A 119 -15.68 -23.01 -8.30
CA PHE A 119 -16.66 -24.04 -8.65
C PHE A 119 -17.14 -23.97 -10.11
N LEU A 120 -17.07 -22.81 -10.77
CA LEU A 120 -17.69 -22.55 -12.09
C LEU A 120 -16.73 -22.35 -13.26
N SER A 121 -15.42 -22.17 -13.05
CA SER A 121 -14.50 -21.88 -14.17
C SER A 121 -14.14 -23.14 -14.99
N ASN A 122 -14.38 -23.06 -16.30
CA ASN A 122 -14.05 -24.13 -17.26
C ASN A 122 -12.53 -24.26 -17.53
N ASP A 123 -11.75 -23.18 -17.33
CA ASP A 123 -10.28 -23.18 -17.49
C ASP A 123 -9.60 -24.08 -16.45
N MET A 124 -10.19 -24.17 -15.26
CA MET A 124 -9.76 -25.04 -14.16
C MET A 124 -9.95 -26.53 -14.47
N TYR A 125 -10.96 -26.89 -15.27
CA TYR A 125 -11.21 -28.26 -15.72
C TYR A 125 -10.14 -28.73 -16.73
N GLN A 126 -9.59 -27.82 -17.54
CA GLN A 126 -8.49 -28.14 -18.46
C GLN A 126 -7.15 -28.33 -17.74
N LEU A 127 -6.86 -27.53 -16.71
CA LEU A 127 -5.71 -27.71 -15.80
C LEU A 127 -5.82 -29.00 -14.98
N TRP A 128 -7.04 -29.38 -14.58
CA TRP A 128 -7.33 -30.65 -13.89
C TRP A 128 -6.97 -31.88 -14.72
N LYS A 129 -7.13 -31.80 -16.05
CA LYS A 129 -6.76 -32.86 -16.99
C LYS A 129 -5.25 -32.98 -17.22
N THR A 130 -4.49 -31.89 -17.11
CA THR A 130 -3.06 -31.86 -17.55
C THR A 130 -2.05 -32.13 -16.44
N HIS A 131 -2.28 -31.74 -15.18
CA HIS A 131 -1.22 -31.75 -14.13
C HIS A 131 -1.42 -32.76 -12.98
N GLY A 132 -2.39 -33.67 -13.08
CA GLY A 132 -2.59 -34.76 -12.12
C GLY A 132 -3.28 -34.34 -10.81
N LYS A 133 -4.18 -35.21 -10.32
CA LYS A 133 -5.12 -34.94 -9.20
C LYS A 133 -4.49 -34.45 -7.89
N LYS A 134 -3.25 -34.86 -7.55
CA LYS A 134 -2.66 -34.63 -6.21
C LYS A 134 -2.16 -33.20 -5.99
N VAL A 135 -1.48 -32.60 -6.97
CA VAL A 135 -0.90 -31.26 -6.84
C VAL A 135 -2.01 -30.19 -6.86
N TYR A 136 -3.04 -30.41 -7.66
CA TYR A 136 -4.17 -29.49 -7.82
C TYR A 136 -5.15 -29.53 -6.64
N SER A 137 -5.42 -30.71 -6.06
CA SER A 137 -6.24 -30.85 -4.85
C SER A 137 -5.68 -30.06 -3.66
N HIS A 138 -4.35 -30.01 -3.52
CA HIS A 138 -3.71 -29.22 -2.47
C HIS A 138 -3.84 -27.71 -2.70
N LEU A 139 -3.86 -27.21 -3.94
CA LEU A 139 -4.07 -25.78 -4.22
C LEU A 139 -5.52 -25.37 -3.93
N ILE A 140 -6.51 -26.14 -4.40
CA ILE A 140 -7.93 -25.83 -4.15
C ILE A 140 -8.24 -25.76 -2.66
N TYR A 141 -7.77 -26.73 -1.88
CA TYR A 141 -8.01 -26.76 -0.43
C TYR A 141 -7.47 -25.51 0.28
N ARG A 142 -6.34 -24.97 -0.21
CA ARG A 142 -5.68 -23.81 0.38
C ARG A 142 -6.38 -22.51 0.02
N TYR A 143 -6.80 -22.35 -1.23
CA TYR A 143 -7.67 -21.25 -1.64
C TYR A 143 -8.98 -21.29 -0.84
N ALA A 144 -9.62 -22.46 -0.72
CA ALA A 144 -10.82 -22.64 0.08
C ALA A 144 -10.62 -22.24 1.55
N THR A 145 -9.46 -22.54 2.14
CA THR A 145 -9.15 -22.15 3.53
C THR A 145 -9.04 -20.63 3.70
N VAL A 146 -8.37 -19.94 2.77
CA VAL A 146 -8.31 -18.47 2.73
C VAL A 146 -9.72 -17.90 2.65
N TYR A 147 -10.58 -18.44 1.79
CA TYR A 147 -11.97 -17.97 1.66
C TYR A 147 -12.80 -18.21 2.91
N ILE A 148 -12.74 -19.39 3.51
CA ILE A 148 -13.46 -19.70 4.76
C ILE A 148 -13.08 -18.69 5.86
N ILE A 149 -11.79 -18.38 5.99
CA ILE A 149 -11.32 -17.41 6.98
C ILE A 149 -11.79 -16.00 6.64
N THR A 150 -11.76 -15.57 5.37
CA THR A 150 -12.32 -14.26 4.97
C THR A 150 -13.82 -14.18 5.23
N SER A 151 -14.59 -15.23 4.95
CA SER A 151 -16.01 -15.30 5.25
C SER A 151 -16.24 -15.18 6.75
N PHE A 152 -15.39 -15.78 7.58
CA PHE A 152 -15.48 -15.64 9.03
C PHE A 152 -15.22 -14.20 9.50
N ILE A 153 -14.20 -13.53 8.97
CA ILE A 153 -13.92 -12.10 9.25
C ILE A 153 -15.12 -11.23 8.88
N VAL A 154 -15.78 -11.52 7.76
CA VAL A 154 -16.98 -10.81 7.32
C VAL A 154 -18.16 -11.07 8.26
N ILE A 155 -18.40 -12.33 8.63
CA ILE A 155 -19.48 -12.71 9.56
C ILE A 155 -19.27 -12.06 10.93
N THR A 156 -18.06 -12.09 11.48
CA THR A 156 -17.77 -11.42 12.76
C THR A 156 -17.93 -9.90 12.65
N THR A 157 -17.57 -9.30 11.52
CA THR A 157 -17.79 -7.87 11.30
C THR A 157 -19.29 -7.54 11.23
N ILE A 158 -20.11 -8.38 10.59
CA ILE A 158 -21.58 -8.24 10.57
C ILE A 158 -22.13 -8.34 12.00
N ILE A 159 -21.76 -9.39 12.75
CA ILE A 159 -22.20 -9.58 14.14
C ILE A 159 -21.80 -8.38 15.00
N GLN A 160 -20.64 -7.75 14.75
CA GLN A 160 -20.21 -6.58 15.52
C GLN A 160 -21.03 -5.32 15.27
N ILE A 161 -21.60 -5.17 14.07
CA ILE A 161 -22.52 -4.07 13.76
C ILE A 161 -23.87 -4.30 14.46
N PHE A 162 -24.41 -5.52 14.38
CA PHE A 162 -25.76 -5.82 14.88
C PHE A 162 -25.80 -6.16 16.38
N LEU A 163 -24.76 -6.78 16.93
CA LEU A 163 -24.65 -7.23 18.32
C LEU A 163 -23.24 -6.92 18.90
N PRO A 164 -22.94 -5.64 19.18
CA PRO A 164 -21.59 -5.20 19.56
C PRO A 164 -21.05 -5.79 20.86
N LYS A 165 -21.91 -6.36 21.72
CA LYS A 165 -21.53 -6.91 23.03
C LYS A 165 -21.14 -8.39 23.04
N ILE A 166 -21.34 -9.11 21.92
CA ILE A 166 -21.21 -10.58 21.91
C ILE A 166 -19.82 -11.06 21.52
N ILE A 167 -19.05 -10.28 20.78
CA ILE A 167 -17.79 -10.76 20.20
C ILE A 167 -16.59 -10.40 21.07
N HIS A 168 -15.85 -11.43 21.47
CA HIS A 168 -14.57 -11.30 22.13
C HIS A 168 -13.46 -10.97 21.13
N ILE A 169 -12.59 -10.01 21.47
CA ILE A 169 -11.43 -9.59 20.68
C ILE A 169 -10.48 -10.78 20.40
N GLU A 170 -10.42 -11.74 21.32
CA GLU A 170 -9.66 -13.00 21.18
C GLU A 170 -10.02 -13.76 19.89
N LEU A 171 -11.32 -13.80 19.55
CA LEU A 171 -11.80 -14.48 18.37
C LEU A 171 -11.19 -13.85 17.11
N PHE A 172 -11.27 -12.52 16.98
CA PHE A 172 -10.66 -11.78 15.87
C PHE A 172 -9.15 -12.05 15.77
N ALA A 173 -8.46 -12.06 16.91
CA ALA A 173 -7.02 -12.31 16.95
C ALA A 173 -6.65 -13.67 16.35
N VAL A 174 -7.37 -14.73 16.71
CA VAL A 174 -7.17 -16.09 16.19
C VAL A 174 -7.42 -16.15 14.68
N PHE A 175 -8.50 -15.52 14.19
CA PHE A 175 -8.79 -15.52 12.75
C PHE A 175 -7.75 -14.76 11.93
N PHE A 176 -7.28 -13.61 12.41
CA PHE A 176 -6.21 -12.88 11.73
C PHE A 176 -4.88 -13.66 11.72
N LEU A 177 -4.54 -14.35 12.82
CA LEU A 177 -3.37 -15.25 12.87
C LEU A 177 -3.48 -16.38 11.85
N LEU A 178 -4.60 -17.10 11.84
CA LEU A 178 -4.85 -18.18 10.89
C LEU A 178 -4.82 -17.66 9.45
N PHE A 179 -5.37 -16.48 9.21
CA PHE A 179 -5.34 -15.84 7.90
C PHE A 179 -3.91 -15.55 7.46
N GLY A 180 -3.10 -14.91 8.31
CA GLY A 180 -1.70 -14.62 8.04
C GLY A 180 -0.86 -15.87 7.74
N ILE A 181 -1.03 -16.93 8.54
CA ILE A 181 -0.36 -18.22 8.33
C ILE A 181 -0.74 -18.82 6.97
N ASN A 182 -2.03 -18.77 6.60
CA ASN A 182 -2.49 -19.27 5.30
C ASN A 182 -1.92 -18.45 4.14
N LEU A 183 -1.79 -17.14 4.27
CA LEU A 183 -1.17 -16.29 3.24
C LEU A 183 0.32 -16.58 3.07
N PHE A 184 1.07 -16.76 4.16
CA PHE A 184 2.47 -17.18 4.10
C PHE A 184 2.63 -18.54 3.42
N TYR A 185 1.76 -19.47 3.79
CA TYR A 185 1.77 -20.79 3.19
C TYR A 185 1.47 -20.71 1.69
N LEU A 186 0.46 -19.94 1.28
CA LEU A 186 0.13 -19.74 -0.13
C LEU A 186 1.30 -19.09 -0.90
N ALA A 187 1.96 -18.07 -0.32
CA ALA A 187 3.14 -17.43 -0.91
C ALA A 187 4.29 -18.41 -1.14
N TYR A 188 4.60 -19.26 -0.16
CA TYR A 188 5.65 -20.27 -0.25
C TYR A 188 5.41 -21.28 -1.39
N ASN A 189 4.16 -21.70 -1.59
CA ASN A 189 3.84 -22.68 -2.63
C ASN A 189 3.88 -22.07 -4.03
N LEU A 190 3.42 -20.84 -4.18
CA LEU A 190 3.51 -20.10 -5.44
C LEU A 190 4.97 -19.81 -5.84
N GLN A 191 5.91 -19.80 -4.89
CA GLN A 191 7.33 -19.63 -5.18
C GLN A 191 8.00 -20.87 -5.80
N LYS A 192 7.38 -22.06 -5.76
CA LYS A 192 8.03 -23.29 -6.25
C LYS A 192 8.19 -23.25 -7.78
N PRO A 193 9.41 -23.47 -8.31
CA PRO A 193 9.79 -23.18 -9.71
C PRO A 193 9.22 -24.14 -10.79
N GLY A 194 8.04 -24.74 -10.58
CA GLY A 194 7.45 -25.70 -11.51
C GLY A 194 5.95 -25.50 -11.81
N GLN A 195 5.33 -24.41 -11.36
CA GLN A 195 3.88 -24.17 -11.57
C GLN A 195 3.54 -22.93 -12.41
N ILE A 196 4.51 -22.09 -12.79
CA ILE A 196 4.27 -20.80 -13.49
C ILE A 196 4.82 -20.83 -14.94
N SER A 197 5.03 -22.00 -15.54
CA SER A 197 5.54 -22.07 -16.93
C SER A 197 4.46 -22.02 -18.00
N THR A 198 3.19 -21.86 -17.66
CA THR A 198 2.10 -21.85 -18.66
C THR A 198 0.92 -20.96 -18.29
N GLU A 199 1.16 -19.74 -17.80
CA GLU A 199 0.18 -18.66 -17.96
C GLU A 199 0.79 -17.58 -18.83
N SER A 200 0.67 -17.83 -20.13
CA SER A 200 0.55 -16.84 -21.20
C SER A 200 1.39 -15.58 -21.05
N THR A 201 2.45 -15.52 -21.87
CA THR A 201 2.96 -14.31 -22.52
C THR A 201 1.79 -13.60 -23.25
N ILE A 202 0.86 -13.02 -22.49
CA ILE A 202 -0.04 -11.99 -22.99
C ILE A 202 0.86 -10.77 -23.14
N PRO A 203 0.95 -10.17 -24.33
CA PRO A 203 1.78 -8.99 -24.53
C PRO A 203 1.37 -7.97 -23.47
N ILE A 204 2.38 -7.39 -22.79
CA ILE A 204 2.23 -6.26 -21.87
C ILE A 204 1.77 -5.09 -22.74
N SER A 205 0.50 -5.11 -23.12
CA SER A 205 -0.20 -4.08 -23.87
C SER A 205 -0.42 -2.94 -22.91
N HIS A 206 0.35 -1.86 -23.12
CA HIS A 206 0.30 -0.56 -22.46
C HIS A 206 -0.46 -0.54 -21.14
N SER A 207 0.22 -0.95 -20.06
CA SER A 207 -0.23 -0.64 -18.70
C SER A 207 -0.54 0.86 -18.64
N CYS A 208 -1.78 1.22 -18.30
CA CYS A 208 -2.24 2.62 -18.25
C CYS A 208 -1.31 3.54 -17.42
N MET A 209 -0.53 2.96 -16.50
CA MET A 209 0.45 3.67 -15.68
C MET A 209 1.45 2.66 -15.07
N SER A 210 2.68 3.06 -14.73
CA SER A 210 3.66 2.12 -14.15
C SER A 210 3.27 1.70 -12.72
N LEU A 211 3.74 0.53 -12.24
CA LEU A 211 3.54 0.09 -10.85
C LEU A 211 4.14 1.08 -9.85
N ARG A 212 5.32 1.62 -10.17
CA ARG A 212 5.98 2.67 -9.42
C ARG A 212 5.07 3.88 -9.25
N THR A 213 4.49 4.38 -10.35
CA THR A 213 3.60 5.54 -10.32
C THR A 213 2.34 5.30 -9.48
N VAL A 214 1.78 4.08 -9.48
CA VAL A 214 0.64 3.74 -8.61
C VAL A 214 1.01 3.89 -7.15
N MET A 215 2.13 3.31 -6.75
CA MET A 215 2.59 3.38 -5.36
C MET A 215 2.92 4.82 -4.96
N GLU A 216 3.63 5.56 -5.82
CA GLU A 216 3.92 6.99 -5.63
C GLU A 216 2.63 7.83 -5.51
N MET A 217 1.58 7.52 -6.27
CA MET A 217 0.26 8.13 -6.12
C MET A 217 -0.39 7.85 -4.76
N GLN A 218 -0.20 6.65 -4.19
CA GLN A 218 -0.72 6.35 -2.86
C GLN A 218 -0.09 7.23 -1.78
N TYR A 219 1.20 7.55 -1.90
CA TYR A 219 1.82 8.57 -1.04
C TYR A 219 1.23 9.95 -1.28
N GLY A 220 1.02 10.32 -2.55
CA GLY A 220 0.32 11.56 -2.89
C GLY A 220 -1.03 11.67 -2.18
N PHE A 221 -1.86 10.62 -2.26
CA PHE A 221 -3.16 10.55 -1.58
C PHE A 221 -3.00 10.61 -0.07
N PHE A 222 -2.09 9.83 0.49
CA PHE A 222 -1.80 9.83 1.92
C PHE A 222 -1.44 11.24 2.42
N MET A 223 -0.51 11.93 1.74
CA MET A 223 -0.02 13.25 2.14
C MET A 223 -1.10 14.33 1.96
N LEU A 224 -1.87 14.26 0.88
CA LEU A 224 -2.97 15.19 0.64
C LEU A 224 -4.09 15.02 1.67
N VAL A 225 -4.57 13.79 1.89
CA VAL A 225 -5.63 13.48 2.86
C VAL A 225 -5.18 13.84 4.28
N SER A 226 -3.96 13.45 4.67
CA SER A 226 -3.43 13.78 5.99
C SER A 226 -3.26 15.29 6.18
N GLY A 227 -2.70 16.01 5.21
CA GLY A 227 -2.56 17.47 5.27
C GLY A 227 -3.91 18.18 5.38
N SER A 228 -4.88 17.81 4.55
CA SER A 228 -6.23 18.39 4.60
C SER A 228 -6.92 18.15 5.94
N LEU A 229 -6.86 16.92 6.47
CA LEU A 229 -7.47 16.60 7.76
C LEU A 229 -6.75 17.29 8.93
N LEU A 230 -5.44 17.44 8.86
CA LEU A 230 -4.69 18.19 9.87
C LEU A 230 -5.05 19.68 9.89
N VAL A 231 -5.39 20.27 8.75
CA VAL A 231 -5.93 21.65 8.71
C VAL A 231 -7.25 21.70 9.47
N LEU A 232 -8.19 20.78 9.23
CA LEU A 232 -9.46 20.72 9.96
C LEU A 232 -9.24 20.53 11.47
N LYS A 233 -8.31 19.66 11.85
CA LYS A 233 -7.93 19.48 13.26
C LYS A 233 -7.35 20.75 13.85
N SER A 234 -6.51 21.49 13.11
CA SER A 234 -5.86 22.71 13.63
C SER A 234 -6.86 23.82 13.97
N ILE A 235 -8.05 23.81 13.32
CA ILE A 235 -9.18 24.71 13.59
C ILE A 235 -10.07 24.17 14.73
N GLY A 236 -9.82 22.95 15.21
CA GLY A 236 -10.56 22.32 16.30
C GLY A 236 -11.84 21.59 15.87
N LEU A 237 -12.01 21.29 14.57
CA LEU A 237 -13.25 20.71 14.04
C LEU A 237 -13.37 19.18 14.24
N ILE A 238 -12.24 18.46 14.29
CA ILE A 238 -12.23 16.99 14.29
C ILE A 238 -11.18 16.40 15.24
N PRO A 239 -11.43 15.21 15.82
CA PRO A 239 -10.39 14.44 16.52
C PRO A 239 -9.38 13.87 15.52
N PHE A 240 -8.14 13.65 15.96
CA PHE A 240 -7.08 13.18 15.06
C PHE A 240 -6.10 12.20 15.73
N ALA A 241 -5.87 11.06 15.10
CA ALA A 241 -4.97 10.00 15.57
C ALA A 241 -3.57 10.10 14.91
N TYR A 242 -2.68 10.87 15.53
CA TYR A 242 -1.31 11.10 15.03
C TYR A 242 -0.46 9.83 14.92
N SER A 243 -0.52 8.97 15.94
CA SER A 243 0.18 7.69 15.96
C SER A 243 -0.22 6.83 14.76
N ALA A 244 -1.52 6.73 14.49
CA ALA A 244 -2.04 5.94 13.39
C ALA A 244 -1.71 6.53 12.00
N GLN A 245 -1.67 7.86 11.86
CA GLN A 245 -1.17 8.52 10.65
C GLN A 245 0.29 8.13 10.36
N MET A 246 1.17 8.24 11.36
CA MET A 246 2.59 7.91 11.20
C MET A 246 2.78 6.42 10.92
N GLY A 247 2.06 5.55 11.63
CA GLY A 247 2.08 4.11 11.40
C GLY A 247 1.65 3.74 9.98
N THR A 248 0.65 4.44 9.44
CA THR A 248 0.19 4.25 8.06
C THR A 248 1.25 4.68 7.04
N LEU A 249 1.99 5.76 7.29
CA LEU A 249 3.10 6.16 6.41
C LEU A 249 4.19 5.07 6.39
N VAL A 250 4.61 4.58 7.55
CA VAL A 250 5.63 3.52 7.67
C VAL A 250 5.15 2.23 7.01
N LEU A 251 3.87 1.87 7.19
CA LEU A 251 3.25 0.75 6.50
C LEU A 251 3.37 0.90 4.98
N LEU A 252 2.99 2.05 4.42
CA LEU A 252 3.09 2.31 2.98
C LEU A 252 4.54 2.18 2.50
N LEU A 253 5.53 2.70 3.25
CA LEU A 253 6.97 2.54 2.97
C LEU A 253 7.38 1.08 2.94
N GLY A 254 6.90 0.28 3.88
CA GLY A 254 7.15 -1.16 3.89
C GLY A 254 6.58 -1.86 2.66
N VAL A 255 5.33 -1.55 2.29
CA VAL A 255 4.71 -2.14 1.09
C VAL A 255 5.42 -1.70 -0.19
N GLN A 256 5.82 -0.43 -0.33
CA GLN A 256 6.56 0.05 -1.50
C GLN A 256 7.94 -0.62 -1.61
N ALA A 257 8.65 -0.77 -0.50
CA ALA A 257 9.93 -1.47 -0.45
C ALA A 257 9.81 -2.93 -0.92
N LEU A 258 8.73 -3.61 -0.50
CA LEU A 258 8.45 -4.98 -0.92
C LEU A 258 8.11 -5.06 -2.40
N VAL A 259 7.15 -4.26 -2.84
CA VAL A 259 6.51 -4.35 -4.16
C VAL A 259 7.39 -3.79 -5.28
N VAL A 260 7.96 -2.60 -5.08
CA VAL A 260 8.72 -1.86 -6.11
C VAL A 260 10.23 -1.93 -5.84
N GLY A 261 10.65 -2.03 -4.57
CA GLY A 261 12.06 -1.91 -4.18
C GLY A 261 12.50 -0.46 -3.94
N ASP A 262 11.62 0.52 -4.17
CA ASP A 262 11.85 1.91 -3.79
C ASP A 262 11.19 2.25 -2.46
N MET A 263 11.67 3.30 -1.81
CA MET A 263 10.99 3.92 -0.68
C MET A 263 11.00 5.44 -0.89
N LEU A 264 9.83 6.06 -1.06
CA LEU A 264 9.73 7.49 -1.42
C LEU A 264 10.53 7.80 -2.70
N THR A 265 11.63 8.54 -2.59
CA THR A 265 12.55 8.93 -3.68
C THR A 265 13.83 8.11 -3.73
N LEU A 266 14.07 7.28 -2.70
CA LEU A 266 15.25 6.43 -2.61
C LEU A 266 15.01 5.16 -3.42
N GLN A 267 15.84 4.99 -4.46
CA GLN A 267 15.82 3.82 -5.32
C GLN A 267 16.79 2.78 -4.76
N PHE A 268 16.31 1.55 -4.57
CA PHE A 268 17.15 0.44 -4.13
C PHE A 268 17.00 -0.77 -5.04
N ASP A 269 18.11 -1.45 -5.33
CA ASP A 269 18.08 -2.71 -6.08
C ASP A 269 17.40 -3.79 -5.25
N ARG A 270 16.38 -4.45 -5.80
CA ARG A 270 15.56 -5.42 -5.04
C ARG A 270 16.36 -6.63 -4.56
N ASN A 271 16.91 -6.51 -3.35
CA ASN A 271 17.69 -7.53 -2.67
C ASN A 271 16.96 -8.00 -1.40
N TRP A 272 17.38 -9.15 -0.86
CA TRP A 272 16.81 -9.74 0.36
C TRP A 272 16.78 -8.78 1.55
N LEU A 273 17.76 -7.88 1.66
CA LEU A 273 17.79 -6.87 2.72
C LEU A 273 16.60 -5.89 2.65
N ILE A 274 16.26 -5.41 1.45
CA ILE A 274 15.13 -4.48 1.28
C ILE A 274 13.81 -5.20 1.51
N ILE A 275 13.73 -6.47 1.13
CA ILE A 275 12.57 -7.32 1.47
C ILE A 275 12.43 -7.44 2.99
N LEU A 276 13.51 -7.73 3.72
CA LEU A 276 13.50 -7.81 5.17
C LEU A 276 13.10 -6.48 5.82
N ILE A 277 13.68 -5.37 5.36
CA ILE A 277 13.34 -4.01 5.83
C ILE A 277 11.85 -3.72 5.58
N GLY A 278 11.35 -4.07 4.39
CA GLY A 278 9.95 -3.91 4.04
C GLY A 278 9.02 -4.71 4.96
N ILE A 279 9.36 -5.96 5.30
CA ILE A 279 8.62 -6.77 6.28
C ILE A 279 8.60 -6.09 7.65
N ILE A 280 9.75 -5.59 8.12
CA ILE A 280 9.86 -4.90 9.41
C ILE A 280 8.98 -3.65 9.42
N PHE A 281 8.98 -2.87 8.34
CA PHE A 281 8.15 -1.66 8.24
C PHE A 281 6.66 -1.98 8.19
N VAL A 282 6.25 -3.03 7.46
CA VAL A 282 4.86 -3.48 7.46
C VAL A 282 4.42 -3.91 8.86
N ALA A 283 5.25 -4.69 9.56
CA ALA A 283 4.95 -5.12 10.92
C ALA A 283 4.86 -3.93 11.88
N PHE A 284 5.85 -3.05 11.87
CA PHE A 284 5.93 -1.91 12.79
C PHE A 284 4.84 -0.86 12.52
N GLY A 285 4.54 -0.59 11.25
CA GLY A 285 3.41 0.24 10.85
C GLY A 285 2.08 -0.33 11.34
N THR A 286 1.86 -1.64 11.18
CA THR A 286 0.65 -2.33 11.67
C THR A 286 0.52 -2.20 13.19
N ILE A 287 1.59 -2.45 13.95
CA ILE A 287 1.57 -2.30 15.42
C ILE A 287 1.19 -0.88 15.81
N THR A 288 1.81 0.13 15.17
CA THR A 288 1.60 1.54 15.50
C THR A 288 0.20 2.05 15.15
N ILE A 289 -0.43 1.47 14.12
CA ILE A 289 -1.83 1.81 13.76
C ILE A 289 -2.81 1.28 14.81
N ILE A 290 -2.58 0.08 15.35
CA ILE A 290 -3.51 -0.59 16.27
C ILE A 290 -3.30 -0.18 17.73
N VAL A 291 -2.05 0.06 18.10
CA VAL A 291 -1.64 0.37 19.46
C VAL A 291 -1.22 1.84 19.51
N PRO A 292 -2.13 2.75 19.91
CA PRO A 292 -1.86 4.17 19.86
C PRO A 292 -0.77 4.56 20.85
N ASP A 293 -0.08 5.63 20.51
CA ASP A 293 0.74 6.47 21.40
C ASP A 293 2.00 5.84 22.01
N ILE A 294 2.38 4.62 21.62
CA ILE A 294 3.64 3.98 22.10
C ILE A 294 4.88 4.49 21.35
N PHE A 295 4.81 4.61 20.02
CA PHE A 295 5.99 4.81 19.17
C PHE A 295 6.08 6.20 18.52
N ILE A 296 5.27 7.18 18.96
CA ILE A 296 5.15 8.47 18.29
C ILE A 296 6.50 9.16 18.08
N ILE A 297 7.29 9.30 19.15
CA ILE A 297 8.56 10.03 19.12
C ILE A 297 9.55 9.33 18.18
N TYR A 298 9.64 7.99 18.26
CA TYR A 298 10.54 7.20 17.43
C TYR A 298 10.14 7.22 15.95
N LEU A 299 8.84 7.13 15.64
CA LEU A 299 8.36 7.28 14.27
C LEU A 299 8.57 8.69 13.73
N ALA A 300 8.30 9.73 14.52
CA ALA A 300 8.49 11.11 14.09
C ALA A 300 9.96 11.37 13.74
N LEU A 301 10.89 10.90 14.58
CA LEU A 301 12.33 10.99 14.32
C LEU A 301 12.73 10.20 13.07
N PHE A 302 12.26 8.95 12.94
CA PHE A 302 12.54 8.12 11.77
C PHE A 302 12.03 8.77 10.47
N ILE A 303 10.76 9.16 10.43
CA ILE A 303 10.12 9.78 9.27
C ILE A 303 10.79 11.12 8.93
N SER A 304 11.20 11.87 9.96
CA SER A 304 11.94 13.11 9.76
C SER A 304 13.26 12.89 9.04
N LEU A 305 14.13 12.03 9.59
CA LEU A 305 15.42 11.71 8.99
C LEU A 305 15.24 11.16 7.59
N PHE A 306 14.26 10.27 7.41
CA PHE A 306 13.97 9.66 6.13
C PHE A 306 13.55 10.68 5.05
N ASN A 307 12.71 11.65 5.42
CA ASN A 307 12.29 12.72 4.51
C ASN A 307 13.44 13.68 4.19
N ILE A 308 14.27 14.04 5.17
CA ILE A 308 15.44 14.91 4.95
C ILE A 308 16.42 14.22 3.99
N MET A 309 16.77 12.96 4.26
CA MET A 309 17.67 12.18 3.41
C MET A 309 17.11 12.01 1.99
N GLY A 310 15.82 11.66 1.86
CA GLY A 310 15.16 11.50 0.56
C GLY A 310 15.08 12.80 -0.23
N GLY A 311 14.87 13.94 0.43
CA GLY A 311 14.84 15.26 -0.19
C GLY A 311 16.21 15.68 -0.71
N PHE A 312 17.27 15.53 0.11
CA PHE A 312 18.64 15.80 -0.33
C PHE A 312 19.08 14.86 -1.46
N TYR A 313 18.73 13.58 -1.39
CA TYR A 313 19.03 12.60 -2.44
C TYR A 313 18.39 13.00 -3.78
N LEU A 314 17.11 13.39 -3.76
CA LEU A 314 16.39 13.83 -4.95
C LEU A 314 17.06 15.06 -5.57
N LEU A 315 17.37 16.08 -4.76
CA LEU A 315 18.03 17.31 -5.21
C LEU A 315 19.43 17.04 -5.76
N TYR A 316 20.22 16.21 -5.09
CA TYR A 316 21.56 15.83 -5.54
C TYR A 316 21.51 15.15 -6.92
N HIS A 317 20.57 14.22 -7.12
CA HIS A 317 20.44 13.51 -8.39
C HIS A 317 19.91 14.41 -9.53
N LEU A 318 19.07 15.41 -9.22
CA LEU A 318 18.59 16.39 -10.20
C LEU A 318 19.67 17.36 -10.64
N LEU A 319 20.54 17.79 -9.72
CA LEU A 319 21.60 18.77 -9.97
C LEU A 319 22.88 18.17 -10.55
N ARG A 320 23.08 16.84 -10.41
CA ARG A 320 24.26 16.18 -10.95
C ARG A 320 24.25 16.22 -12.48
N PRO A 321 25.29 16.78 -13.14
CA PRO A 321 25.37 16.78 -14.59
C PRO A 321 25.39 15.34 -15.09
N ARG A 322 24.34 14.95 -15.82
CA ARG A 322 24.26 13.63 -16.44
C ARG A 322 25.29 13.59 -17.57
N SER A 323 26.27 12.69 -17.47
CA SER A 323 27.23 12.46 -18.54
C SER A 323 26.46 12.17 -19.84
N LYS A 324 26.76 12.93 -20.90
CA LYS A 324 26.13 12.77 -22.23
C LYS A 324 26.31 11.32 -22.69
N SER A 325 25.28 10.50 -22.52
CA SER A 325 25.14 9.30 -23.34
C SER A 325 24.60 9.78 -24.67
N GLU A 326 25.33 9.54 -25.74
CA GLU A 326 24.85 9.66 -27.12
C GLU A 326 23.57 8.83 -27.27
N LYS A 327 22.42 9.50 -27.16
CA LYS A 327 21.17 9.04 -27.74
C LYS A 327 20.70 10.20 -28.60
N GLU A 328 20.47 9.88 -29.87
CA GLU A 328 20.04 10.81 -30.91
C GLU A 328 18.96 11.74 -30.37
N VAL A 329 19.27 13.04 -30.38
CA VAL A 329 18.34 14.09 -29.94
C VAL A 329 17.27 14.19 -31.02
N CYS A 330 16.13 13.54 -30.82
CA CYS A 330 14.90 13.89 -31.53
C CYS A 330 14.73 15.42 -31.41
N LYS A 331 14.48 16.11 -32.51
CA LYS A 331 14.22 17.57 -32.54
C LYS A 331 13.15 17.88 -31.49
N GLN A 332 13.56 18.47 -30.37
CA GLN A 332 12.66 18.91 -29.31
C GLN A 332 12.00 20.21 -29.75
N GLU A 333 10.67 20.21 -29.86
CA GLU A 333 9.91 21.44 -30.10
C GLU A 333 9.92 22.34 -28.86
N GLY A 334 9.73 23.65 -29.02
CA GLY A 334 9.79 24.60 -27.90
C GLY A 334 8.82 24.28 -26.75
N ASN A 335 7.68 23.64 -27.05
CA ASN A 335 6.70 23.21 -26.04
C ASN A 335 7.18 22.01 -25.21
N ASP A 336 8.04 21.16 -25.76
CA ASP A 336 8.55 19.98 -25.08
C ASP A 336 9.66 20.32 -24.07
N ILE A 337 10.45 21.35 -24.37
CA ILE A 337 11.44 21.92 -23.44
C ILE A 337 10.73 22.53 -22.22
N LEU A 338 9.60 23.21 -22.43
CA LEU A 338 8.84 23.83 -21.35
C LEU A 338 8.25 22.79 -20.38
N ILE A 339 7.73 21.66 -20.91
CA ILE A 339 7.25 20.53 -20.11
C ILE A 339 8.39 19.94 -19.27
N LEU A 340 9.58 19.78 -19.84
CA LEU A 340 10.75 19.25 -19.13
C LEU A 340 11.22 20.20 -18.01
N ILE A 341 11.29 21.50 -18.27
CA ILE A 341 11.63 22.52 -17.26
C ILE A 341 10.61 22.48 -16.12
N PHE A 342 9.32 22.43 -16.44
CA PHE A 342 8.26 22.36 -15.44
C PHE A 342 8.35 21.10 -14.58
N LEU A 343 8.68 19.95 -15.18
CA LEU A 343 8.89 18.69 -14.45
C LEU A 343 10.08 18.77 -13.49
N VAL A 344 11.20 19.37 -13.92
CA VAL A 344 12.38 19.59 -13.07
C VAL A 344 12.05 20.54 -11.91
N LEU A 345 11.37 21.65 -12.20
CA LEU A 345 10.95 22.62 -11.17
C LEU A 345 10.10 21.94 -10.09
N LEU A 346 9.17 21.10 -10.51
CA LEU A 346 8.26 20.41 -9.62
C LEU A 346 8.95 19.30 -8.81
N ALA A 347 9.95 18.64 -9.39
CA ALA A 347 10.81 17.70 -8.67
C ALA A 347 11.70 18.41 -7.63
N ILE A 348 12.24 19.60 -7.95
CA ILE A 348 12.95 20.44 -6.99
C ILE A 348 12.01 20.86 -5.84
N LEU A 349 10.80 21.31 -6.17
CA LEU A 349 9.79 21.68 -5.17
C LEU A 349 9.47 20.49 -4.25
N THR A 350 9.30 19.30 -4.81
CA THR A 350 9.08 18.06 -4.05
C THR A 350 10.24 17.81 -3.07
N GLY A 351 11.49 17.94 -3.52
CA GLY A 351 12.66 17.75 -2.65
C GLY A 351 12.75 18.76 -1.51
N ILE A 352 12.45 20.04 -1.79
CA ILE A 352 12.39 21.09 -0.77
C ILE A 352 11.29 20.82 0.26
N LEU A 353 10.10 20.44 -0.20
CA LEU A 353 8.98 20.11 0.68
C LEU A 353 9.24 18.88 1.55
N MET A 354 9.94 17.85 1.04
CA MET A 354 10.37 16.72 1.87
C MET A 354 11.27 17.17 3.02
N ILE A 355 12.26 18.03 2.74
CA ILE A 355 13.16 18.56 3.76
C ILE A 355 12.37 19.39 4.79
N LEU A 356 11.44 20.25 4.32
CA LEU A 356 10.57 21.05 5.20
C LEU A 356 9.70 20.18 6.10
N ILE A 357 9.09 19.11 5.57
CA ILE A 357 8.29 18.16 6.36
C ILE A 357 9.18 17.50 7.42
N GLY A 358 10.39 17.06 7.04
CA GLY A 358 11.30 16.43 7.97
C GLY A 358 11.76 17.36 9.09
N ILE A 359 12.19 18.58 8.75
CA ILE A 359 12.56 19.61 9.75
C ILE A 359 11.36 19.93 10.65
N SER A 360 10.16 20.03 10.08
CA SER A 360 8.96 20.36 10.85
C SER A 360 8.60 19.28 11.87
N LEU A 361 8.92 18.01 11.60
CA LEU A 361 8.74 16.92 12.54
C LEU A 361 9.81 16.88 13.65
N LEU A 362 11.02 17.42 13.42
CA LEU A 362 12.06 17.53 14.45
C LEU A 362 11.75 18.63 15.46
N ILE A 363 11.21 19.74 14.97
CA ILE A 363 10.90 20.93 15.76
C ILE A 363 9.39 21.01 16.03
N PHE A 364 8.76 19.85 16.28
CA PHE A 364 7.31 19.69 16.37
C PHE A 364 6.67 20.64 17.40
N ASP A 365 7.37 20.96 18.50
CA ASP A 365 6.86 21.83 19.56
C ASP A 365 6.85 23.33 19.20
N GLN A 366 7.60 23.76 18.19
CA GLN A 366 7.74 25.19 17.85
C GLN A 366 6.91 25.60 16.63
N ILE A 367 6.51 24.65 15.79
CA ILE A 367 5.77 24.94 14.56
C ILE A 367 4.27 24.77 14.81
N PRO A 368 3.45 25.78 14.51
CA PRO A 368 2.00 25.64 14.55
C PRO A 368 1.54 24.46 13.71
N VAL A 369 0.67 23.61 14.26
CA VAL A 369 0.11 22.42 13.58
C VAL A 369 -0.47 22.78 12.21
N LEU A 370 -1.06 23.98 12.08
CA LEU A 370 -1.58 24.50 10.82
C LEU A 370 -0.49 24.64 9.73
N ASN A 371 0.69 25.14 10.07
CA ASN A 371 1.79 25.32 9.11
C ASN A 371 2.26 23.96 8.60
N PHE A 372 2.44 22.99 9.51
CA PHE A 372 2.79 21.62 9.14
C PHE A 372 1.73 21.00 8.22
N ALA A 373 0.44 21.19 8.54
CA ALA A 373 -0.67 20.68 7.75
C ALA A 373 -0.69 21.25 6.32
N ILE A 374 -0.44 22.56 6.17
CA ILE A 374 -0.37 23.24 4.88
C ILE A 374 0.80 22.69 4.05
N ILE A 375 1.99 22.55 4.65
CA ILE A 375 3.17 21.99 3.96
C ILE A 375 2.86 20.57 3.47
N LEU A 376 2.23 19.74 4.31
CA LEU A 376 1.89 18.36 3.99
C LEU A 376 0.86 18.26 2.84
N ALA A 377 -0.18 19.09 2.87
CA ALA A 377 -1.19 19.16 1.82
C ALA A 377 -0.58 19.63 0.49
N PHE A 378 0.28 20.66 0.55
CA PHE A 378 0.96 21.20 -0.63
C PHE A 378 1.94 20.20 -1.23
N PHE A 379 2.60 19.38 -0.40
CA PHE A 379 3.42 18.26 -0.87
C PHE A 379 2.60 17.20 -1.60
N GLY A 380 1.45 16.80 -1.05
CA GLY A 380 0.54 15.88 -1.72
C GLY A 380 0.07 16.42 -3.08
N LEU A 381 -0.31 17.69 -3.16
CA LEU A 381 -0.73 18.34 -4.40
C LEU A 381 0.40 18.40 -5.43
N THR A 382 1.61 18.75 -4.99
CA THR A 382 2.81 18.78 -5.83
C THR A 382 3.10 17.42 -6.47
N LEU A 383 2.97 16.33 -5.69
CA LEU A 383 3.13 14.96 -6.21
C LEU A 383 2.09 14.65 -7.31
N PHE A 384 0.82 15.02 -7.12
CA PHE A 384 -0.20 14.80 -8.16
C PHE A 384 0.09 15.56 -9.45
N VAL A 385 0.48 16.82 -9.35
CA VAL A 385 0.87 17.62 -10.52
C VAL A 385 2.09 16.98 -11.19
N LEU A 386 3.03 16.44 -10.40
CA LEU A 386 4.24 15.80 -10.93
C LEU A 386 3.90 14.54 -11.71
N PHE A 387 2.98 13.72 -11.22
CA PHE A 387 2.51 12.55 -11.97
C PHE A 387 1.75 12.93 -13.23
N TYR A 388 0.93 13.98 -13.17
CA TYR A 388 0.19 14.45 -14.33
C TYR A 388 1.14 14.92 -15.45
N VAL A 389 2.08 15.80 -15.12
CA VAL A 389 3.07 16.34 -16.07
C VAL A 389 3.97 15.22 -16.59
N ARG A 390 4.42 14.31 -15.73
CA ARG A 390 5.22 13.15 -16.12
C ARG A 390 4.46 12.24 -17.08
N SER A 391 3.17 12.00 -16.84
CA SER A 391 2.35 11.19 -17.74
C SER A 391 2.22 11.82 -19.14
N ILE A 392 2.14 13.15 -19.22
CA ILE A 392 2.16 13.88 -20.51
C ILE A 392 3.52 13.73 -21.19
N ALA A 393 4.60 13.89 -20.44
CA ALA A 393 5.96 13.76 -20.97
C ALA A 393 6.26 12.34 -21.49
N GLU A 394 5.80 11.31 -20.78
CA GLU A 394 5.92 9.90 -21.20
C GLU A 394 5.09 9.61 -22.46
N LYS A 395 3.85 10.13 -22.56
CA LYS A 395 3.01 10.01 -23.77
C LYS A 395 3.66 10.65 -25.00
N LYS A 396 4.39 11.75 -24.80
CA LYS A 396 5.16 12.44 -25.84
C LYS A 396 6.53 11.82 -26.10
N GLN A 397 6.89 10.70 -25.44
CA GLN A 397 8.19 10.03 -25.52
C GLN A 397 9.39 10.94 -25.17
N LEU A 398 9.17 11.99 -24.37
CA LEU A 398 10.22 12.92 -23.94
C LEU A 398 11.10 12.36 -22.83
N ILE A 399 10.61 11.33 -22.14
CA ILE A 399 11.27 10.65 -21.02
C ILE A 399 11.07 9.14 -21.23
N GLY A 400 12.16 8.38 -21.11
CA GLY A 400 12.18 6.92 -21.26
C GLY A 400 12.05 6.16 -19.95
#